data_AF-A0A183JPP7-F1
#
_entry.id   AF-A0A183JPP7-F1
#
_cell.length_a   1.000
_cell.length_b   1.000
_cell.length_c   1.000
_cell.angle_alpha   90.00
_cell.angle_beta   90.00
_cell.angle_gamma   90.00
#
_symmetry.space_group_name_H-M   'P 1'
#
loop_
_entity.id
_entity.type
_entity.pdbx_description
1 polymer ?
#
loop_
_entity_poly.entity_id
_entity_poly.type
_entity_poly.pdbx_seq_one_letter_code
_entity_poly.pdbx_strand_id
1 'polypeptide(L)'
;MGASSEEYKRVAPPHSFIHVDQFESPEKLANYLKYLDRNDTAYNEYFSWHEHGTIDVWFPLPQCAICLFAHTAHKLKPYTFPNVSKWWNDACVGRKLRWNSVD
;
A
#
# COMPACT_ATOMS: atom_id res chain seq x y z
N MET A 1 -0.06 -14.48 6.46
CA MET A 1 0.83 -14.13 5.32
C MET A 1 0.93 -12.62 5.26
N GLY A 2 2.13 -12.08 5.13
CA GLY A 2 2.38 -10.65 5.30
C GLY A 2 2.78 -10.30 6.73
N ALA A 3 2.60 -9.03 7.11
CA ALA A 3 2.79 -8.56 8.49
C ALA A 3 1.84 -9.28 9.46
N SER A 4 2.12 -9.20 10.77
CA SER A 4 1.24 -9.83 11.76
C SER A 4 -0.14 -9.18 11.78
N SER A 5 -1.16 -9.90 12.25
CA SER A 5 -2.50 -9.33 12.44
C SER A 5 -2.49 -8.09 13.32
N GLU A 6 -1.56 -8.01 14.28
CA GLU A 6 -1.43 -6.88 15.19
C GLU A 6 -0.88 -5.62 14.51
N GLU A 7 0.08 -5.79 13.59
CA GLU A 7 0.58 -4.70 12.77
C GLU A 7 -0.53 -4.10 11.91
N TYR A 8 -1.41 -4.92 11.35
CA TYR A 8 -2.58 -4.43 10.60
C TYR A 8 -3.58 -3.70 11.49
N LYS A 9 -3.91 -4.22 12.68
CA LYS A 9 -4.82 -3.53 13.61
C LYS A 9 -4.33 -2.13 14.02
N ARG A 10 -3.01 -1.92 14.07
CA ARG A 10 -2.41 -0.63 14.44
C ARG A 10 -2.63 0.46 13.39
N VAL A 11 -2.74 0.09 12.10
CA VAL A 11 -2.73 1.05 10.98
C VAL A 11 -4.01 1.04 10.15
N ALA A 12 -4.72 -0.10 10.10
CA ALA A 12 -5.92 -0.26 9.31
C ALA A 12 -7.17 0.10 10.14
N PRO A 13 -8.23 0.62 9.51
CA PRO A 13 -9.51 0.80 10.19
C PRO A 13 -10.01 -0.52 10.81
N PRO A 14 -10.73 -0.48 11.95
CA PRO A 14 -11.34 -1.67 12.52
C PRO A 14 -12.22 -2.40 11.48
N HIS A 15 -12.17 -3.74 11.49
CA HIS A 15 -12.94 -4.61 10.58
C HIS A 15 -12.65 -4.45 9.08
N SER A 16 -11.58 -3.74 8.68
CA SER A 16 -11.25 -3.47 7.28
C SER A 16 -10.41 -4.52 6.56
N PHE A 17 -10.00 -5.60 7.24
CA PHE A 17 -9.16 -6.64 6.67
C PHE A 17 -9.51 -8.03 7.21
N ILE A 18 -9.17 -9.05 6.42
CA ILE A 18 -9.24 -10.46 6.79
C ILE A 18 -7.81 -10.98 6.84
N HIS A 19 -7.36 -11.40 8.02
CA HIS A 19 -6.03 -11.98 8.18
C HIS A 19 -6.10 -13.50 8.14
N VAL A 20 -5.18 -14.14 7.41
CA VAL A 20 -5.22 -15.60 7.23
C VAL A 20 -5.13 -16.38 8.54
N ASP A 21 -4.42 -15.85 9.54
CA ASP A 21 -4.28 -16.48 10.86
C ASP A 21 -5.56 -16.38 11.72
N GLN A 22 -6.62 -15.69 11.23
CA GLN A 22 -7.94 -15.74 11.86
C GLN A 22 -8.69 -17.05 11.57
N PHE A 23 -8.15 -17.89 10.67
CA PHE A 23 -8.78 -19.13 10.25
C PHE A 23 -7.85 -20.31 10.54
N GLU A 24 -8.44 -21.42 10.98
CA GLU A 24 -7.71 -22.66 11.29
C GLU A 24 -7.06 -23.29 10.05
N SER A 25 -7.58 -23.00 8.85
CA SER A 25 -7.03 -23.50 7.59
C SER A 25 -7.35 -22.58 6.40
N PRO A 26 -6.57 -22.67 5.30
CA PRO A 26 -6.88 -21.98 4.06
C PRO A 26 -8.25 -22.34 3.48
N GLU A 27 -8.73 -23.56 3.70
CA GLU A 27 -10.06 -23.99 3.26
C GLU A 27 -11.17 -23.23 3.99
N LYS A 28 -11.03 -23.01 5.31
CA LYS A 28 -12.00 -22.23 6.10
C LYS A 28 -12.05 -20.78 5.64
N LEU A 29 -10.88 -20.18 5.36
CA LEU A 29 -10.81 -18.85 4.76
C LEU A 29 -11.52 -18.83 3.39
N ALA A 30 -11.22 -19.79 2.51
CA ALA A 30 -11.85 -19.86 1.19
C ALA A 30 -13.38 -20.01 1.28
N ASN A 31 -13.88 -20.80 2.23
CA ASN A 31 -15.31 -20.95 2.46
C ASN A 31 -15.94 -19.66 2.98
N TYR A 32 -15.26 -18.92 3.86
CA TYR A 32 -15.72 -17.61 4.32
C TYR A 32 -15.78 -16.58 3.19
N LEU A 33 -14.76 -16.53 2.33
CA LEU A 33 -14.74 -15.64 1.16
C LEU A 33 -15.87 -15.99 0.18
N LYS A 34 -16.14 -17.27 -0.07
CA LYS A 34 -17.29 -17.72 -0.89
C LYS A 34 -18.64 -17.38 -0.25
N TYR A 35 -18.73 -17.38 1.07
CA TYR A 35 -19.93 -16.95 1.78
C TYR A 35 -20.20 -15.47 1.55
N LEU A 36 -19.18 -14.61 1.72
CA LEU A 36 -19.30 -13.18 1.45
C LEU A 36 -19.67 -12.92 -0.02
N ASP A 37 -19.01 -13.57 -0.96
CA ASP A 37 -19.29 -13.43 -2.41
C ASP A 37 -20.72 -13.79 -2.81
N ARG A 38 -21.36 -14.74 -2.12
CA ARG A 38 -22.70 -15.24 -2.46
C ARG A 38 -23.83 -14.59 -1.67
N ASN A 39 -23.50 -13.72 -0.71
CA ASN A 39 -24.48 -13.10 0.18
C ASN A 39 -24.23 -11.59 0.23
N ASP A 40 -24.95 -10.87 -0.62
CA ASP A 40 -24.86 -9.40 -0.75
C ASP A 40 -25.05 -8.69 0.60
N THR A 41 -25.94 -9.17 1.46
CA THR A 41 -26.15 -8.59 2.79
C THR A 41 -24.88 -8.73 3.64
N ALA A 42 -24.31 -9.93 3.73
CA ALA A 42 -23.09 -10.16 4.51
C ALA A 42 -21.86 -9.46 3.91
N TYR A 43 -21.80 -9.36 2.59
CA TYR A 43 -20.77 -8.60 1.88
C TYR A 43 -20.83 -7.12 2.25
N ASN A 44 -22.01 -6.52 2.18
CA ASN A 44 -22.21 -5.11 2.50
C ASN A 44 -21.97 -4.82 3.98
N GLU A 45 -22.41 -5.71 4.88
CA GLU A 45 -22.08 -5.63 6.31
C GLU A 45 -20.56 -5.66 6.55
N TYR A 46 -19.84 -6.57 5.88
CA TYR A 46 -18.38 -6.62 5.97
C TYR A 46 -17.71 -5.33 5.48
N PHE A 47 -18.19 -4.73 4.39
CA PHE A 47 -17.63 -3.48 3.84
C PHE A 47 -18.15 -2.18 4.49
N SER A 48 -18.97 -2.28 5.54
CA SER A 48 -19.51 -1.11 6.27
C SER A 48 -18.42 -0.18 6.85
N TRP A 49 -17.20 -0.69 7.05
CA TRP A 49 -16.07 0.13 7.49
C TRP A 49 -15.72 1.28 6.50
N HIS A 50 -16.11 1.17 5.23
CA HIS A 50 -15.97 2.26 4.25
C HIS A 50 -16.76 3.52 4.63
N GLU A 51 -17.81 3.39 5.45
CA GLU A 51 -18.61 4.53 5.90
C GLU A 51 -17.94 5.32 7.03
N HIS A 52 -16.95 4.73 7.70
CA HIS A 52 -16.31 5.29 8.89
C HIS A 52 -15.05 6.10 8.61
N GLY A 53 -14.75 6.40 7.34
CA GLY A 53 -13.56 7.17 6.97
C GLY A 53 -13.59 7.71 5.55
N THR A 54 -12.70 8.66 5.27
CA THR A 54 -12.42 9.11 3.90
C THR A 54 -11.04 8.62 3.51
N ILE A 55 -10.91 8.14 2.28
CA ILE A 55 -9.60 7.80 1.73
C ILE A 55 -8.92 9.12 1.40
N ASP A 56 -7.92 9.50 2.19
CA ASP A 56 -7.06 10.61 1.85
C ASP A 56 -6.13 10.16 0.72
N VAL A 57 -6.53 10.47 -0.51
CA VAL A 57 -5.73 10.21 -1.70
C VAL A 57 -4.56 11.17 -1.70
N TRP A 58 -3.39 10.67 -1.28
CA TRP A 58 -2.16 11.43 -1.28
C TRP A 58 -1.91 12.01 -2.68
N PHE A 59 -1.95 13.34 -2.81
CA PHE A 59 -1.61 14.01 -4.05
C PHE A 59 -0.08 14.20 -4.09
N PRO A 60 0.59 13.82 -5.19
CA PRO A 60 0.02 13.33 -6.45
C PRO A 60 -0.30 11.83 -6.41
N LEU A 61 -1.48 11.47 -6.93
CA LEU A 61 -1.89 10.09 -7.15
C LEU A 61 -0.76 9.31 -7.85
N PRO A 62 -0.26 8.19 -7.29
CA PRO A 62 0.89 7.47 -7.85
C PRO A 62 0.72 7.12 -9.33
N GLN A 63 -0.51 6.76 -9.74
CA GLN A 63 -0.85 6.50 -11.13
C GLN A 63 -0.71 7.74 -12.03
N CYS A 64 -1.04 8.93 -11.52
CA CYS A 64 -0.86 10.19 -12.25
C CYS A 64 0.62 10.58 -12.32
N ALA A 65 1.39 10.37 -11.25
CA ALA A 65 2.84 10.60 -11.24
C ALA A 65 3.57 9.66 -12.21
N ILE A 66 3.19 8.37 -12.26
CA ILE A 66 3.73 7.41 -13.22
C ILE A 66 3.34 7.79 -14.66
N CYS A 67 2.08 8.17 -14.90
CA CYS A 67 1.62 8.64 -16.20
C CYS A 67 2.42 9.87 -16.67
N LEU A 68 2.56 10.88 -15.80
CA LEU A 68 3.38 12.05 -16.07
C LEU A 68 4.83 11.66 -16.37
N PHE A 69 5.41 10.75 -15.58
CA PHE A 69 6.78 10.28 -15.81
C PHE A 69 6.89 9.56 -17.16
N ALA A 70 5.97 8.67 -17.52
CA ALA A 70 5.97 7.99 -18.81
C ALA A 70 5.94 8.99 -19.98
N HIS A 71 5.13 10.05 -19.86
CA HIS A 71 5.04 11.11 -20.88
C HIS A 71 6.19 12.10 -20.87
N THR A 72 6.99 12.18 -19.81
CA THR A 72 8.07 13.19 -19.68
C THR A 72 9.46 12.58 -19.54
N ALA A 73 9.58 11.25 -19.43
CA ALA A 73 10.86 10.56 -19.23
C ALA A 73 11.87 10.89 -20.34
N HIS A 74 11.41 11.05 -21.58
CA HIS A 74 12.25 11.46 -22.70
C HIS A 74 12.84 12.87 -22.56
N LYS A 75 12.26 13.71 -21.69
CA LYS A 75 12.77 15.06 -21.38
C LYS A 75 13.80 15.03 -20.26
N LEU A 76 13.90 13.92 -19.52
CA LEU A 76 14.90 13.75 -18.47
C LEU A 76 16.24 13.39 -19.12
N LYS A 77 17.32 14.01 -18.64
CA LYS A 77 18.66 13.62 -19.06
C LYS A 77 18.95 12.21 -18.53
N PRO A 78 19.38 11.26 -19.37
CA PRO A 78 19.80 9.95 -18.89
C PRO A 78 20.97 10.14 -17.92
N TYR A 79 20.87 9.50 -16.76
CA TYR A 79 21.93 9.52 -15.76
C TYR A 79 22.54 8.13 -15.67
N THR A 80 23.86 8.06 -15.78
CA THR A 80 24.62 6.81 -15.76
C THR A 80 25.53 6.77 -14.55
N PHE A 81 25.49 5.66 -13.82
CA PHE A 81 26.42 5.41 -12.73
C PHE A 81 27.49 4.42 -13.20
N PRO A 82 28.77 4.80 -13.25
CA PRO A 82 29.85 3.88 -13.64
C PRO A 82 29.98 2.68 -12.69
N ASN A 83 29.52 2.84 -11.44
CA ASN A 83 29.50 1.78 -10.44
C ASN A 83 28.18 1.85 -9.66
N VAL A 84 27.27 0.92 -9.98
CA VAL A 84 25.94 0.84 -9.36
C VAL A 84 26.04 0.48 -7.89
N SER A 85 26.96 -0.41 -7.48
CA SER A 85 27.13 -0.79 -6.08
C SER A 85 27.59 0.38 -5.20
N LYS A 86 28.53 1.19 -5.70
CA LYS A 86 28.97 2.40 -5.00
C LYS A 86 27.82 3.40 -4.88
N TRP A 87 27.06 3.62 -5.96
CA TRP A 87 25.88 4.47 -5.90
C TRP A 87 24.88 3.93 -4.87
N TRP A 88 24.51 2.65 -4.91
CA TRP A 88 23.50 2.09 -4.01
C TRP A 88 23.87 2.23 -2.53
N ASN A 89 25.14 1.98 -2.20
CA ASN A 89 25.62 1.99 -0.82
C ASN A 89 25.93 3.40 -0.30
N ASP A 90 26.48 4.27 -1.15
CA ASP A 90 27.02 5.56 -0.71
C ASP A 90 26.13 6.75 -1.08
N ALA A 91 25.16 6.60 -1.97
CA ALA A 91 24.39 7.73 -2.51
C ALA A 91 23.68 8.55 -1.43
N CYS A 92 23.30 7.93 -0.31
CA CYS A 92 22.60 8.59 0.78
C CYS A 92 23.55 9.16 1.85
N VAL A 93 24.85 8.83 1.82
CA VAL A 93 25.81 9.28 2.83
C VAL A 93 25.97 10.80 2.75
N GLY A 94 25.71 11.48 3.88
CA GLY A 94 25.85 12.93 4.00
C GLY A 94 24.80 13.76 3.25
N ARG A 95 23.77 13.14 2.64
CA ARG A 95 22.66 13.91 2.07
C ARG A 95 21.82 14.51 3.20
N LYS A 96 21.72 15.84 3.22
CA LYS A 96 20.63 16.53 3.92
C LYS A 96 19.37 16.35 3.09
N LEU A 97 18.42 15.57 3.60
CA LEU A 97 17.09 15.49 3.03
C LEU A 97 16.50 16.92 3.00
N ARG A 98 16.00 17.34 1.84
CA ARG A 98 15.37 18.66 1.65
C ARG A 98 13.96 18.76 2.23
N TRP A 99 13.46 17.67 2.81
CA TRP A 99 12.17 17.66 3.50
C TRP A 99 12.37 18.32 4.85
N ASN A 100 12.16 19.63 4.90
CA ASN A 100 11.80 20.26 6.17
C ASN A 100 10.46 19.63 6.57
N SER A 101 10.38 19.13 7.80
CA SER A 101 9.09 18.89 8.43
C SER A 101 8.27 20.16 8.27
N VAL A 102 7.13 20.06 7.59
CA VAL A 102 6.09 21.07 7.71
C VAL A 102 5.52 20.81 9.10
N ASP A 103 5.82 21.72 10.03
CA ASP A 103 5.22 21.74 11.37
C ASP A 103 3.69 21.88 11.27
#